data_AF-A0A2P5DSP3-F1
#
_entry.id   AF-A0A2P5DSP3-F1
#
_cell.length_a   1.000
_cell.length_b   1.000
_cell.length_c   1.000
_cell.angle_alpha   90.00
_cell.angle_beta   90.00
_cell.angle_gamma   90.00
#
_symmetry.space_group_name_H-M   'P 1'
#
loop_
_entity.id
_entity.type
_entity.pdbx_description
1 polymer ?
#
loop_
_entity_poly.entity_id
_entity_poly.type
_entity_poly.pdbx_seq_one_letter_code
_entity_poly.pdbx_strand_id
1 'polypeptide(L)'
;MDIYEISKPSNSIEQCNVFEGKWIPDEIYPWYNASQCPFAGSGFNCMANGRGDRGYTKWRWKPRNCEIPRFSAREILEKLRGKRVVFAGDSLSRTQWESLICMLMIGVDDKRSVYEVNGKKITKQKTFGCTPGSVPRRSPKRVKSTLRLDQLDDISREWIDSDDLIFNSGHWWTPTKLFEM
;
A
#
# COMPACT_ATOMS: atom_id res chain seq x y z
N MET A 1 -31.06 2.07 52.31
CA MET A 1 -29.63 2.18 52.65
C MET A 1 -28.91 1.16 51.78
N ASP A 2 -28.41 1.68 50.67
CA ASP A 2 -27.61 0.99 49.66
C ASP A 2 -26.37 0.35 50.24
N ILE A 3 -25.90 -0.79 49.69
CA ILE A 3 -24.48 -1.05 49.37
C ILE A 3 -24.39 -2.06 48.18
N TYR A 4 -24.30 -1.51 46.97
CA TYR A 4 -23.55 -1.95 45.77
C TYR A 4 -23.64 -3.39 45.23
N GLU A 5 -24.52 -3.60 44.24
CA GLU A 5 -24.16 -4.40 43.05
C GLU A 5 -23.11 -3.63 42.26
N ILE A 6 -21.87 -4.12 42.27
CA ILE A 6 -20.82 -3.64 41.36
C ILE A 6 -21.22 -4.09 39.96
N SER A 7 -21.86 -3.20 39.21
CA SER A 7 -21.94 -3.34 37.76
C SER A 7 -20.51 -3.41 37.22
N LYS A 8 -20.14 -4.58 36.70
CA LYS A 8 -18.91 -4.72 35.91
C LYS A 8 -18.94 -3.61 34.85
N PRO A 9 -17.90 -2.77 34.73
CA PRO A 9 -17.81 -1.91 33.56
C PRO A 9 -17.77 -2.85 32.36
N SER A 10 -18.75 -2.75 31.48
CA SER A 10 -18.68 -3.31 30.15
C SER A 10 -17.58 -2.56 29.41
N ASN A 11 -16.33 -2.91 29.71
CA ASN A 11 -15.16 -2.41 29.01
C ASN A 11 -15.02 -3.17 27.69
N SER A 12 -16.10 -3.20 26.91
CA SER A 12 -16.02 -3.39 25.47
C SER A 12 -15.76 -2.01 24.89
N ILE A 13 -14.52 -1.53 25.02
CA ILE A 13 -14.01 -0.64 23.98
C ILE A 13 -14.08 -1.53 22.74
N GLU A 14 -15.12 -1.36 21.93
CA GLU A 14 -15.16 -1.96 20.60
C GLU A 14 -13.88 -1.51 19.93
N GLN A 15 -12.96 -2.46 19.79
CA GLN A 15 -11.67 -2.24 19.18
C GLN A 15 -11.94 -1.60 17.82
N CYS A 16 -11.45 -0.38 17.61
CA CYS A 16 -11.74 0.42 16.42
C CYS A 16 -11.43 -0.39 15.16
N ASN A 17 -12.48 -0.92 14.51
CA ASN A 17 -12.33 -1.63 13.25
C ASN A 17 -12.19 -0.60 12.13
N VAL A 18 -10.95 -0.32 11.74
CA VAL A 18 -10.64 0.67 10.69
C VAL A 18 -11.12 0.26 9.30
N PHE A 19 -11.51 -1.00 9.11
CA PHE A 19 -12.00 -1.54 7.83
C PHE A 19 -13.52 -1.42 7.66
N GLU A 20 -14.25 -1.06 8.72
CA GLU A 20 -15.70 -0.85 8.68
C GLU A 20 -16.04 0.63 8.81
N GLY A 21 -16.72 1.16 7.81
CA GLY A 21 -16.97 2.60 7.72
C GLY A 21 -17.66 3.00 6.45
N LYS A 22 -17.52 4.27 6.10
CA LYS A 22 -18.08 4.84 4.88
C LYS A 22 -17.16 5.90 4.29
N TRP A 23 -17.25 6.05 2.98
CA TRP A 23 -16.69 7.19 2.29
C TRP A 23 -17.53 8.44 2.56
N ILE A 24 -16.86 9.52 2.93
CA ILE A 24 -17.48 10.84 3.12
C ILE A 24 -16.73 11.89 2.28
N PRO A 25 -17.42 12.92 1.76
CA PRO A 25 -16.76 14.02 1.08
C PRO A 25 -15.88 14.80 2.07
N ASP A 26 -14.71 15.23 1.60
CA ASP A 26 -13.76 16.06 2.34
C ASP A 26 -13.07 17.05 1.40
N GLU A 27 -13.33 18.34 1.60
CA GLU A 27 -12.81 19.41 0.74
C GLU A 27 -11.31 19.64 0.87
N ILE A 28 -10.69 19.19 1.97
CA ILE A 28 -9.25 19.33 2.24
C ILE A 28 -8.45 18.42 1.29
N TYR A 29 -9.03 17.31 0.83
CA TYR A 29 -8.37 16.40 -0.10
C TYR A 29 -8.23 16.99 -1.51
N PRO A 30 -7.32 16.49 -2.36
CA PRO A 30 -6.32 15.46 -2.08
C PRO A 30 -5.11 16.00 -1.32
N TRP A 31 -4.38 15.13 -0.62
CA TRP A 31 -3.15 15.52 0.07
C TRP A 31 -2.08 16.00 -0.90
N TYR A 32 -1.92 15.35 -2.06
CA TYR A 32 -0.91 15.69 -3.06
C TYR A 32 -1.53 15.86 -4.45
N ASN A 33 -0.85 16.63 -5.29
CA ASN A 33 -1.11 16.69 -6.72
C ASN A 33 -0.20 15.71 -7.46
N ALA A 34 -0.77 14.68 -8.10
CA ALA A 34 -0.01 13.68 -8.84
C ALA A 34 0.88 14.29 -9.95
N SER A 35 0.44 15.38 -10.59
CA SER A 35 1.23 16.08 -11.62
C SER A 35 2.46 16.80 -11.09
N GLN A 36 2.54 17.04 -9.78
CA GLN A 36 3.66 17.71 -9.14
C GLN A 36 4.62 16.73 -8.44
N CYS A 37 4.27 15.44 -8.39
CA CYS A 37 5.09 14.43 -7.74
C CYS A 37 5.95 13.69 -8.78
N PRO A 38 7.29 13.70 -8.64
CA PRO A 38 8.17 13.04 -9.61
C PRO A 38 8.10 11.50 -9.56
N PHE A 39 7.56 10.93 -8.48
CA PHE A 39 7.48 9.47 -8.30
C PHE A 39 6.22 8.85 -8.89
N ALA A 40 5.15 9.66 -9.04
CA ALA A 40 3.90 9.22 -9.62
C ALA A 40 4.12 8.80 -11.08
N GLY A 41 3.86 7.53 -11.39
CA GLY A 41 3.95 7.05 -12.76
C GLY A 41 2.96 7.79 -13.68
N SER A 42 3.37 8.04 -14.93
CA SER A 42 2.51 8.69 -15.93
C SER A 42 1.15 8.01 -16.07
N GLY A 43 1.11 6.67 -16.04
CA GLY A 43 -0.13 5.89 -16.10
C GLY A 43 -1.10 6.12 -14.93
N PHE A 44 -0.63 6.68 -13.80
CA PHE A 44 -1.45 6.97 -12.62
C PHE A 44 -1.79 8.45 -12.48
N ASN A 45 -1.30 9.31 -13.37
CA ASN A 45 -1.64 10.72 -13.40
C ASN A 45 -2.89 10.98 -14.26
N CYS A 46 -4.06 10.62 -13.71
CA CYS A 46 -5.33 10.74 -14.41
C CYS A 46 -5.60 12.16 -14.96
N MET A 47 -5.23 13.21 -14.21
CA MET A 47 -5.44 14.59 -14.64
C MET A 47 -4.58 14.95 -15.86
N ALA A 48 -3.30 14.58 -15.86
CA ALA A 48 -2.45 14.77 -17.03
C ALA A 48 -2.87 13.88 -18.21
N ASN A 49 -3.49 12.73 -17.93
CA ASN A 49 -4.04 11.82 -18.94
C ASN A 49 -5.44 12.21 -19.44
N GLY A 50 -5.89 13.44 -19.19
CA GLY A 50 -7.11 13.99 -19.79
C GLY A 50 -8.40 13.80 -18.98
N ARG A 51 -8.34 13.25 -17.76
CA ARG A 51 -9.53 13.17 -16.89
C ARG A 51 -9.92 14.55 -16.37
N GLY A 52 -11.12 15.02 -16.75
CA GLY A 52 -11.62 16.36 -16.41
C GLY A 52 -12.31 16.47 -15.05
N ASP A 53 -12.96 15.42 -14.57
CA ASP A 53 -13.63 15.43 -13.26
C ASP A 53 -12.61 15.32 -12.11
N ARG A 54 -12.84 16.06 -11.02
CA ARG A 54 -11.96 16.06 -9.84
C ARG A 54 -12.60 15.48 -8.57
N GLY A 55 -13.90 15.20 -8.61
CA GLY A 55 -14.67 14.74 -7.44
C GLY A 55 -14.15 13.43 -6.84
N TYR A 56 -13.56 12.54 -7.65
CA TYR A 56 -12.98 11.28 -7.17
C TYR A 56 -11.84 11.49 -6.15
N THR A 57 -11.18 12.64 -6.17
CA THR A 57 -10.10 12.96 -5.23
C THR A 57 -10.59 13.47 -3.88
N LYS A 58 -11.88 13.79 -3.75
CA LYS A 58 -12.49 14.49 -2.60
C LYS A 58 -13.14 13.57 -1.57
N TRP A 59 -12.73 12.30 -1.55
CA TRP A 59 -13.32 11.29 -0.65
C TRP A 59 -12.34 10.87 0.44
N ARG A 60 -12.83 10.87 1.69
CA ARG A 60 -12.12 10.35 2.87
C ARG A 60 -12.85 9.13 3.42
N TRP A 61 -12.10 8.09 3.77
CA TRP A 61 -12.63 6.96 4.53
C TRP A 61 -12.81 7.33 6.00
N LYS A 62 -14.02 7.15 6.55
CA LYS A 62 -14.33 7.35 7.96
C LYS A 62 -14.80 6.03 8.59
N PRO A 63 -14.03 5.44 9.51
CA PRO A 63 -14.48 4.28 10.27
C PRO A 63 -15.74 4.58 11.08
N ARG A 64 -16.51 3.54 11.38
CA ARG A 64 -17.82 3.67 12.04
C ARG A 64 -17.71 4.15 13.48
N ASN A 65 -16.79 3.56 14.24
CA ASN A 65 -16.74 3.69 15.71
C ASN A 65 -15.50 4.46 16.21
N CYS A 66 -14.77 5.13 15.32
CA CYS A 66 -13.54 5.85 15.65
C CYS A 66 -13.15 6.88 14.59
N GLU A 67 -12.31 7.83 14.99
CA GLU A 67 -11.70 8.80 14.08
C GLU A 67 -10.23 8.44 13.82
N ILE A 68 -9.85 8.43 12.54
CA ILE A 68 -8.45 8.30 12.13
C ILE A 68 -7.82 9.69 12.21
N PRO A 69 -6.65 9.85 12.88
CA PRO A 69 -5.92 11.11 12.90
C PRO A 69 -5.68 11.66 11.49
N ARG A 70 -5.67 12.99 11.36
CA ARG A 70 -5.37 13.64 10.08
C ARG A 70 -3.93 13.33 9.67
N PHE A 71 -3.72 13.20 8.36
CA PHE A 71 -2.39 12.98 7.82
C PHE A 71 -1.51 14.21 8.06
N SER A 72 -0.31 13.97 8.59
CA SER A 72 0.74 14.96 8.77
C SER A 72 2.03 14.37 8.25
N ALA A 73 2.51 14.86 7.10
CA ALA A 73 3.73 14.34 6.47
C ALA A 73 4.93 14.42 7.43
N ARG A 74 5.06 15.52 8.16
CA ARG A 74 6.13 15.73 9.14
C ARG A 74 6.09 14.70 10.27
N GLU A 75 4.93 14.47 10.88
CA GLU A 75 4.80 13.48 11.96
C GLU A 75 5.13 12.07 11.49
N ILE A 76 4.73 11.71 10.26
CA ILE A 76 5.01 10.39 9.71
C ILE A 76 6.50 10.27 9.37
N LEU A 77 7.11 11.30 8.77
CA LEU A 77 8.55 11.32 8.52
C LEU A 77 9.36 11.16 9.82
N GLU A 78 8.93 11.80 10.91
CA GLU A 78 9.54 11.60 12.24
C GLU A 78 9.36 10.18 12.77
N LYS A 79 8.16 9.60 12.63
CA LYS A 79 7.89 8.20 13.04
C LYS A 79 8.69 7.17 12.22
N LEU A 80 9.01 7.51 10.97
CA LEU A 80 9.78 6.69 10.05
C LEU A 80 11.29 7.02 10.08
N ARG A 81 11.72 7.94 10.93
CA ARG A 81 13.13 8.33 11.03
C ARG A 81 13.98 7.12 11.43
N GLY A 82 15.00 6.84 10.61
CA GLY A 82 15.91 5.71 10.83
C GLY A 82 15.29 4.33 10.51
N LYS A 83 14.09 4.28 9.94
CA LYS A 83 13.41 3.03 9.57
C LYS A 83 13.46 2.75 8.08
N ARG A 84 13.50 1.46 7.74
CA ARG A 84 13.39 0.93 6.38
C ARG A 84 11.99 0.37 6.15
N VAL A 85 11.16 1.15 5.45
CA VAL A 85 9.81 0.73 5.02
C VAL A 85 9.86 0.09 3.64
N VAL A 86 9.33 -1.12 3.50
CA VAL A 86 9.37 -1.87 2.24
C VAL A 86 7.97 -2.29 1.80
N PHE A 87 7.68 -2.05 0.52
CA PHE A 87 6.48 -2.55 -0.15
C PHE A 87 6.87 -3.74 -1.04
N ALA A 88 6.44 -4.93 -0.65
CA ALA A 88 6.68 -6.17 -1.36
C ALA A 88 5.38 -6.68 -1.98
N GLY A 89 5.35 -7.00 -3.27
CA GLY A 89 4.13 -7.53 -3.86
C GLY A 89 3.89 -7.20 -5.32
N ASP A 90 2.62 -7.27 -5.70
CA ASP A 90 2.17 -7.05 -7.07
C ASP A 90 2.12 -5.55 -7.45
N SER A 91 1.53 -5.26 -8.62
CA SER A 91 1.39 -3.90 -9.14
C SER A 91 0.66 -2.94 -8.20
N LEU A 92 -0.23 -3.43 -7.33
CA LEU A 92 -0.95 -2.63 -6.34
C LEU A 92 -0.05 -2.19 -5.18
N SER A 93 0.89 -3.04 -4.73
CA SER A 93 1.91 -2.62 -3.76
C SER A 93 2.72 -1.45 -4.32
N ARG A 94 3.06 -1.50 -5.60
CA ARG A 94 3.76 -0.41 -6.28
C ARG A 94 2.94 0.89 -6.30
N THR A 95 1.64 0.83 -6.59
CA THR A 95 0.81 2.04 -6.60
C THR A 95 0.61 2.63 -5.21
N GLN A 96 0.50 1.78 -4.17
CA GLN A 96 0.46 2.24 -2.78
C GLN A 96 1.77 2.93 -2.38
N TRP A 97 2.91 2.35 -2.74
CA TRP A 97 4.21 2.98 -2.51
C TRP A 97 4.34 4.33 -3.22
N GLU A 98 3.97 4.41 -4.51
CA GLU A 98 3.98 5.67 -5.29
C GLU A 98 3.08 6.74 -4.64
N SER A 99 1.92 6.34 -4.09
CA SER A 99 1.04 7.25 -3.37
C SER A 99 1.65 7.74 -2.05
N LEU A 100 2.20 6.83 -1.25
CA LEU A 100 2.81 7.16 0.04
C LEU A 100 3.98 8.14 -0.13
N ILE A 101 4.92 7.86 -1.04
CA ILE A 101 6.07 8.74 -1.24
C ILE A 101 5.62 10.14 -1.70
N CYS A 102 4.60 10.25 -2.56
CA CYS A 102 4.06 11.55 -2.97
C CYS A 102 3.39 12.31 -1.82
N MET A 103 2.72 11.60 -0.90
CA MET A 103 2.17 12.22 0.31
C MET A 103 3.27 12.71 1.26
N LEU A 104 4.34 11.94 1.43
CA LEU A 104 5.47 12.31 2.30
C LEU A 104 6.27 13.48 1.73
N MET A 105 6.43 13.56 0.40
CA MET A 105 7.14 14.64 -0.30
C MET A 105 6.59 16.05 -0.01
N ILE A 106 5.38 16.18 0.50
CA ILE A 106 4.80 17.47 0.91
C ILE A 106 5.47 17.99 2.18
N GLY A 107 5.91 17.10 3.07
CA GLY A 107 6.60 17.45 4.32
C GLY A 107 8.11 17.54 4.20
N VAL A 108 8.67 17.41 2.99
CA VAL A 108 10.11 17.50 2.75
C VAL A 108 10.46 18.91 2.28
N ASP A 109 11.21 19.65 3.10
CA ASP A 109 11.62 21.02 2.80
C ASP A 109 12.58 21.09 1.60
N ASP A 110 13.69 20.34 1.67
CA ASP A 110 14.61 20.20 0.53
C ASP A 110 14.32 18.91 -0.25
N LYS A 111 13.59 19.04 -1.35
CA LYS A 111 13.24 17.91 -2.24
C LYS A 111 14.47 17.21 -2.85
N ARG A 112 15.64 17.86 -2.88
CA ARG A 112 16.88 17.25 -3.37
C ARG A 112 17.49 16.25 -2.38
N SER A 113 17.09 16.32 -1.11
CA SER A 113 17.47 15.33 -0.09
C SER A 113 16.88 13.95 -0.34
N VAL A 114 15.88 13.84 -1.22
CA VAL A 114 15.28 12.58 -1.64
C VAL A 114 15.94 12.12 -2.93
N TYR A 115 16.74 11.06 -2.81
CA TYR A 115 17.52 10.51 -3.91
C TYR A 115 17.42 9.00 -3.97
N GLU A 116 17.74 8.46 -5.14
CA GLU A 116 17.80 7.02 -5.35
C GLU A 116 19.15 6.48 -4.86
N VAL A 117 19.13 5.43 -4.04
CA VAL A 117 20.35 4.81 -3.51
C VAL A 117 20.86 3.76 -4.49
N ASN A 118 22.18 3.71 -4.71
CA ASN A 118 22.90 2.72 -5.53
C ASN A 118 22.63 2.72 -7.05
N GLY A 119 22.14 3.82 -7.64
CA GLY A 119 21.85 3.89 -9.08
C GLY A 119 20.78 2.91 -9.57
N LYS A 120 20.25 2.08 -8.64
CA LYS A 120 19.00 1.36 -8.79
C LYS A 120 17.93 2.44 -8.69
N LYS A 121 17.25 2.70 -9.81
CA LYS A 121 15.99 3.48 -9.81
C LYS A 121 15.17 3.03 -8.61
N ILE A 122 14.47 3.91 -7.88
CA ILE A 122 13.64 3.44 -6.75
C ILE A 122 12.80 2.30 -7.28
N THR A 123 13.08 1.09 -6.79
CA THR A 123 13.07 -0.06 -7.69
C THR A 123 11.64 -0.43 -7.97
N LYS A 124 11.17 0.00 -9.15
CA LYS A 124 9.99 -0.54 -9.82
C LYS A 124 10.36 -1.93 -10.33
N GLN A 125 10.77 -2.82 -9.42
CA GLN A 125 11.20 -4.17 -9.79
C GLN A 125 9.96 -4.89 -10.30
N LYS A 126 10.08 -5.41 -11.52
CA LYS A 126 8.94 -5.81 -12.33
C LYS A 126 8.35 -7.16 -11.95
N THR A 127 8.95 -7.85 -10.98
CA THR A 127 8.55 -9.21 -10.63
C THR A 127 8.91 -9.46 -9.17
N PHE A 128 7.98 -9.19 -8.27
CA PHE A 128 7.73 -10.18 -7.24
C PHE A 128 7.03 -11.35 -7.94
N GLY A 129 7.14 -12.54 -7.37
CA GLY A 129 6.39 -13.69 -7.84
C GLY A 129 7.26 -14.90 -7.66
N CYS A 130 6.80 -15.81 -6.81
CA CYS A 130 7.57 -16.98 -6.41
C CYS A 130 8.24 -17.64 -7.61
N THR A 131 9.37 -18.28 -7.35
CA THR A 131 10.21 -18.88 -8.39
C THR A 131 9.37 -19.71 -9.36
N PRO A 132 9.31 -19.36 -10.66
CA PRO A 132 8.61 -20.16 -11.64
C PRO A 132 9.15 -21.59 -11.60
N GLY A 133 8.29 -22.54 -11.28
CA GLY A 133 8.61 -23.96 -11.25
C GLY A 133 8.40 -24.60 -12.62
N SER A 134 9.22 -25.60 -12.94
CA SER A 134 8.98 -26.46 -14.11
C SER A 134 7.63 -27.14 -14.01
N VAL A 135 6.90 -27.20 -15.12
CA VAL A 135 5.62 -27.89 -15.19
C VAL A 135 5.81 -29.38 -14.88
N PRO A 136 5.11 -29.95 -13.89
CA PRO A 136 5.21 -31.38 -13.57
C PRO A 136 4.89 -32.26 -14.78
N ARG A 137 5.60 -33.40 -14.92
CA ARG A 137 5.51 -34.32 -16.06
C ARG A 137 4.11 -34.85 -16.40
N ARG A 138 3.13 -34.74 -15.49
CA ARG A 138 1.74 -35.20 -15.67
C ARG A 138 0.71 -34.07 -15.68
N SER A 139 1.16 -32.81 -15.77
CA SER A 139 0.22 -31.69 -15.80
C SER A 139 -0.55 -31.63 -17.12
N PRO A 140 -1.82 -31.19 -17.09
CA PRO A 140 -2.60 -30.92 -18.29
C PRO A 140 -1.87 -29.96 -19.23
N LYS A 141 -2.01 -30.12 -20.55
CA LYS A 141 -1.34 -29.28 -21.58
C LYS A 141 -1.62 -27.77 -21.44
N ARG A 142 -2.70 -27.39 -20.76
CA ARG A 142 -3.06 -25.99 -20.46
C ARG A 142 -2.18 -25.34 -19.39
N VAL A 143 -1.42 -26.11 -18.61
CA VAL A 143 -0.56 -25.58 -17.55
C VAL A 143 0.77 -25.16 -18.16
N LYS A 144 1.01 -23.84 -18.24
CA LYS A 144 2.23 -23.25 -18.83
C LYS A 144 3.35 -23.02 -17.82
N SER A 145 3.01 -22.86 -16.54
CA SER A 145 3.95 -22.62 -15.45
C SER A 145 3.39 -23.12 -14.13
N THR A 146 4.25 -23.27 -13.13
CA THR A 146 3.85 -23.55 -11.75
C THR A 146 4.50 -22.57 -10.79
N LEU A 147 3.89 -22.38 -9.63
CA LEU A 147 4.40 -21.54 -8.56
C LEU A 147 4.79 -22.42 -7.38
N ARG A 148 5.99 -22.23 -6.83
CA ARG A 148 6.40 -22.91 -5.60
C ARG A 148 5.97 -22.07 -4.40
N LEU A 149 5.07 -22.59 -3.57
CA LEU A 149 4.52 -21.87 -2.41
C LEU A 149 5.45 -21.94 -1.18
N ASP A 150 6.38 -22.89 -1.19
CA ASP A 150 7.36 -23.17 -0.14
C ASP A 150 8.69 -22.42 -0.34
N GLN A 151 8.83 -21.68 -1.44
CA GLN A 151 10.08 -21.01 -1.81
C GLN A 151 9.82 -19.54 -2.17
N LEU A 152 10.45 -18.63 -1.42
CA LEU A 152 10.53 -17.23 -1.78
C LEU A 152 11.55 -17.03 -2.92
N ASP A 153 11.33 -16.00 -3.73
CA ASP A 153 12.23 -15.63 -4.82
C ASP A 153 13.57 -15.06 -4.31
N ASP A 154 14.54 -14.89 -5.21
CA ASP A 154 15.89 -14.42 -4.85
C ASP A 154 15.88 -12.97 -4.31
N ILE A 155 14.85 -12.18 -4.63
CA ILE A 155 14.72 -10.81 -4.14
C ILE A 155 14.25 -10.76 -2.67
N SER A 156 13.82 -11.90 -2.09
CA SER A 156 13.55 -12.09 -0.64
C SER A 156 14.58 -11.44 0.29
N ARG A 157 15.86 -11.49 -0.10
CA ARG A 157 16.98 -10.97 0.70
C ARG A 157 16.99 -9.45 0.80
N GLU A 158 16.38 -8.74 -0.14
CA GLU A 158 16.38 -7.27 -0.16
C GLU A 158 15.42 -6.68 0.88
N TRP A 159 14.41 -7.44 1.33
CA TRP A 159 13.37 -6.96 2.27
C TRP A 159 13.42 -7.58 3.66
N ILE A 160 14.32 -8.54 3.91
CA ILE A 160 14.41 -9.29 5.18
C ILE A 160 14.66 -8.41 6.40
N ASP A 161 15.53 -7.40 6.30
CA ASP A 161 15.85 -6.46 7.40
C ASP A 161 14.98 -5.19 7.36
N SER A 162 13.71 -5.29 6.96
CA SER A 162 12.78 -4.15 6.99
C SER A 162 12.21 -3.94 8.39
N ASP A 163 12.08 -2.67 8.81
CA ASP A 163 11.40 -2.32 10.06
C ASP A 163 9.88 -2.42 9.89
N ASP A 164 9.39 -1.99 8.72
CA ASP A 164 7.98 -2.04 8.34
C ASP A 164 7.86 -2.69 6.96
N LEU A 165 7.10 -3.78 6.87
CA LEU A 165 6.87 -4.54 5.65
C LEU A 165 5.40 -4.53 5.27
N ILE A 166 5.10 -4.03 4.07
CA ILE A 166 3.75 -4.02 3.49
C ILE A 166 3.72 -5.01 2.34
N PHE A 167 2.91 -6.07 2.49
CA PHE A 167 2.82 -7.16 1.52
C PHE A 167 1.44 -7.23 0.85
N ASN A 168 1.41 -7.49 -0.47
CA ASN A 168 0.18 -7.78 -1.23
C ASN A 168 0.47 -8.70 -2.44
N SER A 169 -0.43 -9.65 -2.73
CA SER A 169 -0.38 -10.47 -3.95
C SER A 169 -1.74 -10.67 -4.63
N GLY A 170 -2.79 -9.99 -4.15
CA GLY A 170 -4.18 -10.24 -4.55
C GLY A 170 -4.43 -10.07 -6.05
N HIS A 171 -3.73 -9.16 -6.72
CA HIS A 171 -3.95 -8.89 -8.14
C HIS A 171 -3.49 -10.04 -9.05
N TRP A 172 -2.66 -10.98 -8.59
CA TRP A 172 -2.29 -12.16 -9.40
C TRP A 172 -3.29 -13.30 -9.34
N TRP A 173 -4.10 -13.36 -8.29
CA TRP A 173 -5.01 -14.49 -8.04
C TRP A 173 -6.40 -14.27 -8.62
N THR A 174 -6.48 -13.74 -9.84
CA THR A 174 -7.75 -13.58 -10.56
C THR A 174 -7.95 -14.72 -11.56
N PRO A 175 -9.20 -15.15 -11.83
CA PRO A 175 -9.47 -16.25 -12.77
C PRO A 175 -8.80 -16.06 -14.13
N THR A 176 -8.88 -14.87 -14.71
CA THR A 176 -8.22 -14.53 -15.97
C THR A 176 -6.70 -14.76 -15.92
N LYS A 177 -6.04 -14.38 -14.82
CA LYS A 177 -4.59 -14.56 -14.70
C LYS A 177 -4.17 -15.99 -14.42
N LEU A 178 -5.01 -16.76 -13.74
CA LEU A 178 -4.73 -18.16 -13.39
C LEU A 178 -5.06 -19.13 -14.53
N PHE A 179 -6.04 -18.82 -15.37
CA PHE A 179 -6.61 -19.78 -16.31
C PHE A 179 -6.63 -19.32 -17.77
N GLU A 180 -6.46 -18.02 -18.05
CA GLU A 180 -6.61 -17.47 -19.41
C GLU A 180 -5.30 -16.90 -19.99
N MET A 181 -4.19 -16.90 -19.22
CA MET A 181 -2.85 -16.47 -19.71
C MET A 181 -2.09 -17.53 -20.51
#